data_AF-A0A2V6U3S7-F1
#
_entry.id   AF-A0A2V6U3S7-F1
#
_cell.length_a   1.000
_cell.length_b   1.000
_cell.length_c   1.000
_cell.angle_alpha   90.00
_cell.angle_beta   90.00
_cell.angle_gamma   90.00
#
_symmetry.space_group_name_H-M   'P 1'
#
loop_
_entity.id
_entity.type
_entity.pdbx_description
1 polymer ?
#
loop_
_entity_poly.entity_id
_entity_poly.type
_entity_poly.pdbx_seq_one_letter_code
_entity_poly.pdbx_strand_id
1 'polypeptide(L)' 'MAILKVARLGHPVLRQVAEPVATDAIRSPETQRLIDDMIETMREY' A
#
# COMPACT_ATOMS: atom_id res chain seq x y z
N MET A 1 6.84 -8.50 5.52
CA MET A 1 5.76 -9.48 5.64
C MET A 1 5.03 -9.22 6.94
N ALA A 2 4.08 -8.31 6.84
CA ALA A 2 3.20 -7.90 7.90
C ALA A 2 1.83 -7.63 7.28
N ILE A 3 0.77 -8.02 7.99
CA ILE A 3 -0.59 -7.64 7.63
C ILE A 3 -0.80 -6.16 7.94
N LEU A 4 -1.15 -5.40 6.92
CA LEU A 4 -1.43 -3.98 7.01
C LEU A 4 -2.85 -3.75 7.55
N LYS A 5 -3.05 -2.61 8.23
CA LYS A 5 -4.40 -2.18 8.63
C LYS A 5 -5.13 -1.62 7.41
N VAL A 6 -6.20 -2.28 7.00
CA VAL A 6 -7.04 -1.83 5.87
C VAL A 6 -7.94 -0.67 6.31
N ALA A 7 -7.86 0.46 5.60
CA ALA A 7 -8.75 1.59 5.82
C ALA A 7 -10.20 1.23 5.47
N ARG A 8 -11.15 1.61 6.32
CA ARG A 8 -12.59 1.33 6.16
C ARG A 8 -13.34 2.55 5.64
N LEU A 9 -14.55 2.31 5.12
CA LEU A 9 -15.44 3.36 4.63
C LEU A 9 -15.63 4.45 5.70
N GLY A 10 -15.49 5.70 5.28
CA GLY A 10 -15.46 6.88 6.17
C GLY A 10 -14.05 7.43 6.42
N HIS A 11 -13.00 6.63 6.20
CA HIS A 11 -11.63 7.14 6.28
C HIS A 11 -11.33 8.11 5.11
N PRO A 12 -10.85 9.34 5.37
CA PRO A 12 -10.72 10.38 4.34
C PRO A 12 -9.75 10.01 3.22
N VAL A 13 -8.74 9.16 3.50
CA VAL A 13 -7.77 8.68 2.51
C VAL A 13 -8.44 8.00 1.30
N LEU A 14 -9.58 7.35 1.51
CA LEU A 14 -10.32 6.66 0.44
C LEU A 14 -11.01 7.61 -0.56
N ARG A 15 -11.01 8.92 -0.27
CA ARG A 15 -11.56 9.97 -1.16
C ARG A 15 -10.51 10.92 -1.71
N GLN A 16 -9.23 10.63 -1.48
CA GLN A 16 -8.11 11.43 -1.98
C GLN A 16 -7.53 10.76 -3.23
N VAL A 17 -7.01 11.58 -4.14
CA VAL A 17 -6.23 11.09 -5.28
C VAL A 17 -4.85 10.68 -4.75
N ALA A 18 -4.43 9.45 -5.04
CA ALA A 18 -3.10 8.98 -4.67
C ALA A 18 -2.01 9.73 -5.46
N GLU A 19 -0.92 10.05 -4.79
CA GLU A 19 0.25 10.63 -5.46
C GLU A 19 0.91 9.61 -6.40
N PRO A 20 1.43 10.05 -7.56
CA PRO A 20 2.15 9.17 -8.46
C PRO A 20 3.46 8.70 -7.83
N VAL A 21 3.80 7.43 -8.06
CA VAL A 21 5.10 6.88 -7.65
C VAL A 21 6.16 7.29 -8.67
N ALA A 22 7.23 7.93 -8.21
CA ALA A 22 8.38 8.26 -9.05
C ALA A 22 9.06 6.99 -9.59
N THR A 23 9.55 7.02 -10.83
CA THR A 23 10.04 5.81 -11.53
C THR A 23 11.25 5.16 -10.86
N ASP A 24 12.11 5.95 -10.23
CA ASP A 24 13.26 5.50 -9.45
C ASP A 24 12.86 4.86 -8.11
N ALA A 25 11.77 5.34 -7.50
CA ALA A 25 11.22 4.80 -6.27
C ALA A 25 10.59 3.41 -6.45
N ILE A 26 10.16 3.04 -7.67
CA ILE A 26 9.49 1.75 -7.94
C ILE A 26 10.34 0.56 -7.45
N ARG A 27 11.65 0.59 -7.72
CA ARG A 27 12.59 -0.49 -7.32
C ARG A 27 13.19 -0.29 -5.93
N SER A 28 12.78 0.75 -5.21
CA SER A 28 13.28 1.01 -3.87
C SER A 28 12.90 -0.14 -2.93
N PRO A 29 13.77 -0.52 -1.97
CA PRO A 29 13.44 -1.56 -1.00
C PRO A 29 12.17 -1.27 -0.20
N GLU A 30 11.86 0.00 0.03
CA GLU A 30 10.66 0.41 0.77
C GLU A 30 9.38 0.18 -0.03
N THR A 31 9.36 0.59 -1.31
CA THR A 31 8.20 0.36 -2.18
C THR A 31 7.96 -1.13 -2.40
N GLN A 32 9.04 -1.92 -2.57
CA GLN A 32 8.92 -3.37 -2.72
C GLN A 32 8.35 -4.02 -1.45
N ARG A 33 8.81 -3.63 -0.26
CA ARG A 33 8.23 -4.11 1.01
C ARG A 33 6.75 -3.77 1.14
N LEU A 34 6.35 -2.54 0.79
CA LEU A 34 4.94 -2.15 0.80
C LEU A 34 4.11 -3.03 -0.13
N ILE A 35 4.59 -3.29 -1.35
CA ILE A 35 3.90 -4.15 -2.31
C ILE A 35 3.74 -5.56 -1.74
N ASP A 36 4.80 -6.14 -1.20
CA ASP A 36 4.77 -7.49 -0.60
C ASP A 36 3.75 -7.56 0.55
N ASP A 37 3.78 -6.57 1.45
CA ASP A 37 2.85 -6.49 2.58
C ASP A 37 1.40 -6.27 2.11
N MET A 38 1.16 -5.51 1.04
CA MET A 38 -0.17 -5.35 0.44
C MET A 38 -0.69 -6.65 -0.19
N ILE A 39 0.17 -7.41 -0.87
CA ILE A 39 -0.18 -8.71 -1.46
C ILE A 39 -0.53 -9.72 -0.37
N GLU A 40 0.27 -9.76 0.70
CA GLU A 40 0.01 -10.62 1.85
C GLU A 40 -1.31 -10.25 2.53
N THR A 41 -1.52 -8.95 2.78
CA THR A 41 -2.77 -8.43 3.36
C THR A 41 -4.00 -8.82 2.53
N MET A 42 -3.91 -8.76 1.20
CA MET A 42 -5.01 -9.14 0.30
C MET A 42 -5.36 -10.64 0.36
N ARG A 43 -4.40 -11.51 0.68
CA ARG A 43 -4.60 -12.97 0.68
C ARG A 43 -5.15 -13.49 2.01
N GLU A 44 -4.71 -12.89 3.11
CA GLU A 44 -5.01 -13.35 4.47
C GLU A 44 -6.20 -12.62 5.12
N TYR A 45 -6.66 -11.50 4.55
CA TYR A 45 -7.77 -10.68 5.05
C TYR A 45 -9.00 -10.77 4.15
#